data_AF-A0A521XRA0-F1
#
_entry.id   AF-A0A521XRA0-F1
#
_cell.length_a   1.000
_cell.length_b   1.000
_cell.length_c   1.000
_cell.angle_alpha   90.00
_cell.angle_beta   90.00
_cell.angle_gamma   90.00
#
_symmetry.space_group_name_H-M   'P 1'
#
loop_
_entity.id
_entity.type
_entity.pdbx_description
1 polymer ?
#
loop_
_entity_poly.entity_id
_entity_poly.type
_entity_poly.pdbx_seq_one_letter_code
_entity_poly.pdbx_strand_id
1 'polypeptide(L)'
;MQNVLWDAGLSAANTGLPDAGQLVRRYLGLTEPRETWAFRTYDASRRRSDGRVDDDDLLAASSLGARLTRRDLEHFDRCRDLVEARLAAIPTSTSLRDASNKQLTDVSDLLLGTDLEPTLLAKIVHRARPRLIPPYDRATSDLYAGATGRRAAGRLPDLLFAMRADLQIPANVRALTGFQQQIIAETDGGFVPSQLRIFDIAVWMSTVGRR
;
A
#
# COMPACT_ATOMS: atom_id res chain seq x y z
N MET A 1 -18.42 -20.04 -12.10
CA MET A 1 -18.70 -18.62 -11.77
C MET A 1 -17.50 -17.91 -11.10
N GLN A 2 -16.35 -18.57 -10.87
CA GLN A 2 -15.21 -18.00 -10.11
C GLN A 2 -14.29 -17.04 -10.91
N ASN A 3 -14.18 -17.14 -12.24
CA ASN A 3 -13.24 -16.27 -12.99
C ASN A 3 -13.72 -14.83 -13.25
N VAL A 4 -15.04 -14.58 -13.29
CA VAL A 4 -15.60 -13.31 -13.75
C VAL A 4 -15.20 -12.12 -12.88
N LEU A 5 -14.97 -12.34 -11.58
CA LEU A 5 -14.59 -11.27 -10.65
C LEU A 5 -13.10 -10.93 -10.72
N TRP A 6 -12.25 -11.85 -11.16
CA TRP A 6 -10.81 -11.59 -11.36
C TRP A 6 -10.52 -10.82 -12.66
N ASP A 7 -11.42 -10.92 -13.63
CA ASP A 7 -11.33 -10.23 -14.92
C ASP A 7 -11.78 -8.75 -14.83
N ALA A 8 -12.21 -8.30 -13.65
CA ALA A 8 -12.57 -6.90 -13.43
C ALA A 8 -11.32 -6.02 -13.51
N GLY A 9 -11.24 -5.17 -14.54
CA GLY A 9 -10.15 -4.21 -14.68
C GLY A 9 -10.14 -3.17 -13.55
N LEU A 10 -8.94 -2.78 -13.12
CA LEU A 10 -8.73 -1.58 -12.30
C LEU A 10 -8.25 -0.43 -13.19
N SER A 11 -8.38 0.80 -12.71
CA SER A 11 -7.70 1.96 -13.29
C SER A 11 -6.96 2.75 -12.22
N ALA A 12 -5.74 3.17 -12.53
CA ALA A 12 -4.93 4.02 -11.67
C ALA A 12 -4.35 5.16 -12.52
N ALA A 13 -4.49 6.40 -12.07
CA ALA A 13 -3.94 7.57 -12.75
C ALA A 13 -4.37 7.65 -14.24
N ASN A 14 -5.67 7.44 -14.51
CA ASN A 14 -6.26 7.34 -15.85
C ASN A 14 -5.70 6.22 -16.75
N THR A 15 -4.95 5.27 -16.18
CA THR A 15 -4.40 4.11 -16.90
C THR A 15 -5.11 2.84 -16.50
N GLY A 16 -5.56 2.05 -17.47
CA GLY A 16 -6.17 0.74 -17.22
C GLY A 16 -5.14 -0.30 -16.78
N LEU A 17 -5.54 -1.14 -15.82
CA LEU A 17 -4.83 -2.30 -15.30
C LEU A 17 -5.68 -3.55 -15.57
N PRO A 18 -5.71 -4.05 -16.83
CA PRO A 18 -6.61 -5.14 -17.22
C PRO A 18 -6.31 -6.45 -16.49
N ASP A 19 -5.04 -6.72 -16.18
CA ASP A 19 -4.61 -7.96 -15.50
C ASP A 19 -4.53 -7.83 -13.97
N ALA A 20 -5.13 -6.78 -13.39
CA ALA A 20 -5.01 -6.47 -11.96
C ALA A 20 -5.34 -7.66 -11.05
N GLY A 21 -6.42 -8.38 -11.34
CA GLY A 21 -6.82 -9.54 -10.56
C GLY A 21 -5.76 -10.65 -10.60
N GLN A 22 -5.24 -10.97 -11.78
CA GLN A 22 -4.19 -11.99 -11.94
C GLN A 22 -2.90 -11.60 -11.23
N LEU A 23 -2.49 -10.33 -11.31
CA LEU A 23 -1.31 -9.82 -10.61
C LEU A 23 -1.45 -9.96 -9.09
N VAL A 24 -2.63 -9.64 -8.54
CA VAL A 24 -2.93 -9.81 -7.11
C VAL A 24 -2.89 -11.29 -6.72
N ARG A 25 -3.54 -12.18 -7.49
CA ARG A 25 -3.48 -13.63 -7.23
C ARG A 25 -2.06 -14.15 -7.23
N ARG A 26 -1.24 -13.70 -8.17
CA ARG A 26 0.16 -14.10 -8.32
C ARG A 26 1.00 -13.71 -7.10
N TYR A 27 0.81 -12.49 -6.63
CA TYR A 27 1.42 -11.95 -5.41
C TYR A 27 1.02 -12.75 -4.16
N LEU A 28 -0.26 -13.09 -4.04
CA LEU A 28 -0.80 -13.86 -2.91
C LEU A 28 -0.50 -15.36 -3.01
N GLY A 29 -0.01 -15.84 -4.16
CA GLY A 29 0.29 -17.25 -4.40
C GLY A 29 -0.93 -18.11 -4.70
N LEU A 30 -2.01 -17.49 -5.16
CA LEU A 30 -3.28 -18.12 -5.54
C LEU A 30 -3.29 -18.62 -6.99
N THR A 31 -2.28 -18.25 -7.79
CA THR A 31 -2.09 -18.74 -9.17
C THR A 31 -0.61 -18.90 -9.49
N GLU A 32 -0.31 -19.75 -10.47
CA GLU A 32 1.04 -19.88 -11.04
C GLU A 32 1.29 -18.85 -12.15
N PRO A 33 2.54 -18.39 -12.36
CA PRO A 33 3.70 -18.63 -11.49
C PRO A 33 3.64 -17.81 -10.21
N ARG A 34 3.95 -18.36 -9.03
CA ARG A 34 3.82 -17.61 -7.75
C ARG A 34 4.93 -16.57 -7.51
N GLU A 35 4.57 -15.39 -6.98
CA GLU A 35 5.51 -14.31 -6.61
C GLU A 35 5.31 -13.87 -5.15
N THR A 36 5.40 -14.83 -4.23
CA THR A 36 4.93 -14.68 -2.83
C THR A 36 5.96 -14.17 -1.82
N TRP A 37 7.19 -13.88 -2.24
CA TRP A 37 8.30 -13.56 -1.33
C TRP A 37 8.01 -12.35 -0.45
N ALA A 38 7.49 -11.28 -1.05
CA ALA A 38 7.08 -10.07 -0.34
C ALA A 38 5.80 -10.30 0.48
N PHE A 39 4.84 -11.06 -0.05
CA PHE A 39 3.58 -11.35 0.66
C PHE A 39 3.84 -12.01 2.02
N ARG A 40 4.70 -13.04 2.05
CA ARG A 40 5.00 -13.78 3.29
C ARG A 40 5.68 -12.91 4.34
N THR A 41 6.55 -12.01 3.91
CA THR A 41 7.42 -11.23 4.80
C THR A 41 6.75 -9.93 5.26
N TYR A 42 5.91 -9.32 4.42
CA TYR A 42 5.29 -8.03 4.67
C TYR A 42 3.83 -8.11 5.14
N ASP A 43 2.99 -8.80 4.36
CA ASP A 43 1.54 -8.81 4.54
C ASP A 43 1.08 -9.92 5.49
N ALA A 44 1.56 -11.15 5.29
CA ALA A 44 1.15 -12.31 6.09
C ALA A 44 1.90 -12.43 7.43
N SER A 45 2.99 -11.69 7.61
CA SER A 45 3.76 -11.72 8.86
C SER A 45 3.00 -11.01 9.97
N ARG A 46 2.96 -11.64 11.15
CA ARG A 46 2.22 -11.12 12.30
C ARG A 46 2.82 -9.79 12.76
N ARG A 47 1.99 -8.76 12.84
CA ARG A 47 2.33 -7.49 13.51
C ARG A 47 1.82 -7.51 14.94
N ARG A 48 2.52 -6.81 15.83
CA ARG A 48 2.01 -6.46 17.16
C ARG A 48 0.75 -5.58 17.03
N SER A 49 -0.22 -5.80 17.90
CA SER A 49 -1.50 -5.05 17.91
C SER A 49 -1.50 -3.86 18.87
N ASP A 50 -0.41 -3.62 19.59
CA ASP A 50 -0.26 -2.57 20.60
C ASP A 50 0.07 -1.17 20.02
N GLY A 51 0.07 -1.05 18.69
CA GLY A 51 0.35 0.21 17.99
C GLY A 51 1.85 0.55 17.90
N ARG A 52 2.73 -0.22 18.55
CA ARG A 52 4.18 -0.01 18.48
C ARG A 52 4.75 -0.37 17.13
N VAL A 53 5.86 0.26 16.77
CA VAL A 53 6.62 -0.04 15.56
C VAL A 53 7.92 -0.73 15.96
N ASP A 54 8.18 -1.88 15.36
CA ASP A 54 9.30 -2.76 15.74
C ASP A 54 10.34 -2.90 14.62
N ASP A 55 11.49 -3.47 14.95
CA ASP A 55 12.56 -3.74 13.99
C ASP A 55 12.09 -4.71 12.88
N ASP A 56 11.14 -5.58 13.20
CA ASP A 56 10.47 -6.45 12.23
C ASP A 56 9.69 -5.64 11.17
N ASP A 57 9.19 -4.44 11.49
CA ASP A 57 8.52 -3.58 10.50
C ASP A 57 9.52 -3.00 9.48
N LEU A 58 10.74 -2.68 9.91
CA LEU A 58 11.83 -2.25 9.02
C LEU A 58 12.25 -3.37 8.07
N LEU A 59 12.45 -4.58 8.59
CA LEU A 59 12.79 -5.76 7.79
C LEU A 59 11.67 -6.10 6.81
N ALA A 60 10.41 -6.11 7.27
CA ALA A 60 9.25 -6.30 6.41
C ALA A 60 9.22 -5.26 5.28
N ALA A 61 9.40 -3.97 5.59
CA ALA A 61 9.39 -2.90 4.58
C ALA A 61 10.45 -3.10 3.49
N SER A 62 11.63 -3.61 3.85
CA SER A 62 12.69 -3.93 2.89
C SER A 62 12.28 -4.99 1.87
N SER A 63 11.42 -5.94 2.25
CA SER A 63 10.84 -6.94 1.34
C SER A 63 9.85 -6.36 0.32
N LEU A 64 9.48 -5.08 0.43
CA LEU A 64 8.78 -4.36 -0.63
C LEU A 64 9.73 -3.45 -1.43
N GLY A 65 11.03 -3.72 -1.41
CA GLY A 65 12.02 -2.95 -2.17
C GLY A 65 12.39 -1.60 -1.56
N ALA A 66 12.00 -1.34 -0.30
CA ALA A 66 12.58 -0.21 0.44
C ALA A 66 14.08 -0.46 0.65
N ARG A 67 14.89 0.55 0.36
CA ARG A 67 16.31 0.50 0.70
C ARG A 67 16.43 0.69 2.21
N LEU A 68 17.12 -0.23 2.86
CA LEU A 68 17.42 -0.17 4.28
C LEU A 68 18.92 0.02 4.46
N THR A 69 19.33 1.18 4.95
CA THR A 69 20.73 1.47 5.27
C THR A 69 20.95 1.49 6.78
N ARG A 70 22.21 1.39 7.21
CA ARG A 70 22.58 1.57 8.62
C ARG A 70 22.08 2.91 9.19
N ARG A 71 22.15 3.97 8.38
CA ARG A 71 21.67 5.31 8.78
C ARG A 71 20.17 5.31 9.04
N ASP A 72 19.39 4.57 8.25
CA ASP A 72 17.94 4.48 8.43
C ASP A 72 17.60 3.76 9.74
N LEU A 73 18.33 2.70 10.09
CA LEU A 73 18.17 2.01 11.39
C LEU A 73 18.46 2.95 12.56
N GLU A 74 19.61 3.62 12.53
CA GLU A 74 20.00 4.58 13.58
C GLU A 74 19.01 5.73 13.69
N HIS A 75 18.48 6.22 12.57
CA HIS A 75 17.51 7.31 12.57
C HIS A 75 16.12 6.85 13.04
N PHE A 76 15.69 5.65 12.63
CA PHE A 76 14.44 5.05 13.06
C PHE A 76 14.42 4.88 14.58
N ASP A 77 15.50 4.38 15.17
CA ASP A 77 15.63 4.25 16.62
C ASP A 77 15.41 5.59 17.35
N ARG A 78 15.98 6.69 16.83
CA ARG A 78 15.82 8.04 17.41
C ARG A 78 14.43 8.65 17.24
N CYS A 79 13.69 8.27 16.20
CA CYS A 79 12.38 8.86 15.89
C CYS A 79 11.20 7.92 16.13
N ARG A 80 11.42 6.70 16.63
CA ARG A 80 10.39 5.68 16.87
C ARG A 80 9.23 6.23 17.69
N ASP A 81 9.51 6.84 18.83
CA ASP A 81 8.48 7.40 19.71
C ASP A 81 7.66 8.51 19.03
N LEU A 82 8.30 9.33 18.18
CA LEU A 82 7.61 10.35 17.40
C LEU A 82 6.68 9.72 16.35
N VAL A 83 7.15 8.69 15.65
CA VAL A 83 6.34 7.94 14.66
C VAL A 83 5.16 7.27 15.34
N GLU A 84 5.37 6.61 16.48
CA GLU A 84 4.32 5.97 17.28
C GLU A 84 3.28 6.98 17.78
N ALA A 85 3.72 8.12 18.32
CA ALA A 85 2.83 9.18 18.79
C ALA A 85 1.97 9.76 17.66
N ARG A 86 2.56 9.99 16.48
CA ARG A 86 1.82 10.47 15.30
C ARG A 86 0.87 9.41 14.76
N LEU A 87 1.29 8.14 14.72
CA LEU A 87 0.44 7.02 14.34
C LEU A 87 -0.78 6.90 15.27
N ALA A 88 -0.61 7.11 16.57
CA ALA A 88 -1.70 7.06 17.53
C ALA A 88 -2.79 8.11 17.26
N ALA A 89 -2.42 9.27 16.70
CA ALA A 89 -3.37 10.30 16.27
C ALA A 89 -4.11 9.96 14.96
N ILE A 90 -3.62 8.98 14.19
CA ILE A 90 -4.23 8.54 12.93
C ILE A 90 -5.25 7.42 13.21
N PRO A 91 -6.50 7.56 12.76
CA PRO A 91 -7.56 6.57 13.01
C PRO A 91 -7.27 5.23 12.33
N THR A 92 -7.62 4.15 13.02
CA THR A 92 -7.43 2.76 12.55
C THR A 92 -8.53 2.27 11.61
N SER A 93 -9.74 2.82 11.74
CA SER A 93 -10.94 2.37 11.02
C SER A 93 -11.22 3.14 9.72
N THR A 94 -10.53 4.25 9.48
CA THR A 94 -10.69 5.05 8.26
C THR A 94 -9.98 4.38 7.08
N SER A 95 -10.63 4.41 5.91
CA SER A 95 -10.01 4.00 4.65
C SER A 95 -9.53 5.23 3.87
N LEU A 96 -8.52 5.09 3.01
CA LEU A 96 -8.03 6.17 2.17
C LEU A 96 -9.15 6.74 1.29
N ARG A 97 -10.03 5.86 0.78
CA ARG A 97 -11.22 6.21 0.00
C ARG A 97 -12.14 7.18 0.74
N ASP A 98 -12.32 6.96 2.04
CA ASP A 98 -13.28 7.68 2.87
C ASP A 98 -12.59 8.78 3.73
N ALA A 99 -11.29 8.97 3.55
CA ALA A 99 -10.50 9.91 4.33
C ALA A 99 -10.84 11.36 3.98
N SER A 100 -11.01 12.19 5.00
CA SER A 100 -11.13 13.65 4.88
C SER A 100 -9.82 14.28 4.43
N ASN A 101 -9.88 15.51 3.88
CA ASN A 101 -8.68 16.25 3.50
C ASN A 101 -7.71 16.46 4.67
N LYS A 102 -8.25 16.71 5.88
CA LYS A 102 -7.44 16.83 7.10
C LYS A 102 -6.66 15.54 7.38
N GLN A 103 -7.29 14.38 7.27
CA GLN A 103 -6.62 13.09 7.48
C GLN A 103 -5.52 12.85 6.44
N LEU A 104 -5.70 13.28 5.20
CA LEU A 104 -4.64 13.21 4.18
C LEU A 104 -3.45 14.12 4.51
N THR A 105 -3.72 15.31 5.06
CA THR A 105 -2.69 16.20 5.59
C THR A 105 -1.96 15.55 6.76
N ASP A 106 -2.68 14.99 7.74
CA ASP A 106 -2.08 14.32 8.90
C ASP A 106 -1.17 13.14 8.48
N VAL A 107 -1.58 12.36 7.47
CA VAL A 107 -0.75 11.30 6.88
C VAL A 107 0.48 11.87 6.17
N SER A 108 0.33 12.97 5.43
CA SER A 108 1.46 13.62 4.76
C SER A 108 2.47 14.17 5.77
N ASP A 109 2.00 14.81 6.84
CA ASP A 109 2.84 15.35 7.91
C ASP A 109 3.58 14.26 8.67
N LEU A 110 2.95 13.09 8.89
CA LEU A 110 3.64 11.92 9.41
C LEU A 110 4.81 11.51 8.50
N LEU A 111 4.56 11.36 7.20
CA LEU A 111 5.52 10.82 6.24
C LEU A 111 6.64 11.80 5.87
N LEU A 112 6.39 13.10 5.94
CA LEU A 112 7.36 14.16 5.61
C LEU A 112 8.02 14.79 6.83
N GLY A 113 7.45 14.61 8.02
CA GLY A 113 7.92 15.27 9.24
C GLY A 113 8.97 14.48 10.00
N THR A 114 9.72 13.58 9.35
CA THR A 114 10.87 12.85 9.89
C THR A 114 11.99 12.87 8.85
N ASP A 115 13.26 12.62 9.22
CA ASP A 115 14.34 12.49 8.23
C ASP A 115 14.49 11.06 7.69
N LEU A 116 13.54 10.16 7.99
CA LEU A 116 13.48 8.84 7.35
C LEU A 116 13.11 9.00 5.88
N GLU A 117 13.63 8.10 5.06
CA GLU A 117 13.21 8.02 3.66
C GLU A 117 11.69 7.75 3.61
N PRO A 118 10.89 8.59 2.91
CA PRO A 118 9.44 8.50 2.95
C PRO A 118 8.85 7.16 2.49
N THR A 119 9.49 6.49 1.53
CA THR A 119 9.06 5.17 1.04
C THR A 119 9.23 4.09 2.11
N LEU A 120 10.36 4.10 2.83
CA LEU A 120 10.61 3.22 3.96
C LEU A 120 9.58 3.48 5.07
N LEU A 121 9.40 4.74 5.47
CA LEU A 121 8.45 5.08 6.53
C LEU A 121 7.02 4.70 6.14
N ALA A 122 6.59 4.99 4.91
CA ALA A 122 5.26 4.65 4.41
C ALA A 122 4.98 3.13 4.47
N LYS A 123 5.95 2.29 4.09
CA LYS A 123 5.84 0.83 4.23
C LYS A 123 5.73 0.39 5.68
N ILE A 124 6.48 1.01 6.59
CA ILE A 124 6.40 0.71 8.03
C ILE A 124 5.01 1.07 8.58
N VAL A 125 4.55 2.31 8.34
CA VAL A 125 3.31 2.81 8.91
C VAL A 125 2.06 2.25 8.20
N HIS A 126 2.18 1.81 6.94
CA HIS A 126 1.11 1.08 6.24
C HIS A 126 0.75 -0.19 6.98
N ARG A 127 1.71 -0.96 7.52
CA ARG A 127 1.39 -2.17 8.30
C ARG A 127 0.53 -1.85 9.53
N ALA A 128 0.68 -0.66 10.10
CA ALA A 128 -0.14 -0.18 11.22
C ALA A 128 -1.50 0.41 10.78
N ARG A 129 -1.58 0.95 9.57
CA ARG A 129 -2.77 1.62 9.01
C ARG A 129 -3.03 1.19 7.56
N PRO A 130 -3.26 -0.11 7.30
CA PRO A 130 -3.22 -0.66 5.94
C PRO A 130 -4.38 -0.18 5.07
N ARG A 131 -5.44 0.36 5.68
CA ARG A 131 -6.60 0.90 4.97
C ARG A 131 -6.43 2.36 4.56
N LEU A 132 -5.51 3.11 5.19
CA LEU A 132 -5.41 4.57 5.06
C LEU A 132 -4.09 5.02 4.46
N ILE A 133 -2.97 4.51 4.96
CA ILE A 133 -1.65 4.96 4.51
C ILE A 133 -1.19 4.03 3.40
N PRO A 134 -0.97 4.48 2.15
CA PRO A 134 -0.40 3.61 1.12
C PRO A 134 1.06 3.27 1.47
N PRO A 135 1.57 2.07 1.13
CA PRO A 135 2.96 1.74 1.40
C PRO A 135 3.91 2.64 0.62
N TYR A 136 3.45 3.31 -0.45
CA TYR A 136 4.20 4.22 -1.31
C TYR A 136 5.39 3.52 -1.97
N ASP A 137 5.49 3.64 -3.29
CA ASP A 137 6.66 3.16 -4.02
C ASP A 137 6.97 4.14 -5.14
N ARG A 138 8.23 4.11 -5.61
CA ARG A 138 8.63 4.89 -6.77
C ARG A 138 7.75 4.55 -7.99
N ALA A 139 7.39 3.28 -8.17
CA ALA A 139 6.48 2.87 -9.25
C ALA A 139 5.12 3.59 -9.18
N THR A 140 4.51 3.61 -8.00
CA THR A 140 3.25 4.33 -7.74
C THR A 140 3.44 5.83 -7.94
N SER A 141 4.52 6.39 -7.41
CA SER A 141 4.84 7.82 -7.57
C SER A 141 5.02 8.23 -9.03
N ASP A 142 5.75 7.44 -9.82
CA ASP A 142 6.00 7.68 -11.24
C ASP A 142 4.69 7.59 -12.06
N LEU A 143 3.83 6.62 -11.75
CA LEU A 143 2.50 6.49 -12.38
C LEU A 143 1.64 7.74 -12.18
N TYR A 144 1.56 8.23 -10.94
CA TYR A 144 0.77 9.43 -10.61
C TYR A 144 1.45 10.75 -11.01
N ALA A 145 2.77 10.78 -11.15
CA ALA A 145 3.49 11.94 -11.64
C ALA A 145 3.11 12.26 -13.10
N GLY A 146 2.97 11.22 -13.94
CA GLY A 146 2.52 11.36 -15.33
C GLY A 146 1.12 11.96 -15.46
N ALA A 147 0.16 11.47 -14.66
CA ALA A 147 -1.23 11.93 -14.73
C ALA A 147 -1.48 13.32 -14.13
N THR A 148 -0.65 13.74 -13.17
CA THR A 148 -0.79 15.05 -12.52
C THR A 148 0.02 16.17 -13.20
N GLY A 149 0.73 15.88 -14.30
CA GLY A 149 1.45 16.88 -15.11
C GLY A 149 2.63 17.56 -14.41
N ARG A 150 3.15 16.97 -13.33
CA ARG A 150 4.17 17.57 -12.45
C ARG A 150 5.14 16.45 -11.97
N ARG A 151 6.44 16.71 -11.72
CA ARG A 151 7.43 15.67 -11.37
C ARG A 151 7.27 15.08 -9.94
N ALA A 152 7.87 13.90 -9.71
CA ALA A 152 7.46 12.85 -8.74
C ALA A 152 7.88 12.99 -7.25
N ALA A 153 8.85 13.83 -6.87
CA ALA A 153 9.40 13.77 -5.50
C ALA A 153 8.78 14.77 -4.49
N GLY A 154 7.98 15.76 -4.93
CA GLY A 154 7.55 16.88 -4.08
C GLY A 154 6.08 16.90 -3.67
N ARG A 155 5.30 15.83 -3.91
CA ARG A 155 3.82 15.93 -3.93
C ARG A 155 3.10 14.73 -3.31
N LEU A 156 3.65 14.18 -2.23
CA LEU A 156 2.98 13.14 -1.45
C LEU A 156 1.52 13.49 -1.10
N PRO A 157 1.18 14.75 -0.70
CA PRO A 157 -0.22 15.15 -0.57
C PRO A 157 -1.03 14.95 -1.86
N ASP A 158 -0.59 15.50 -3.00
CA ASP A 158 -1.30 15.35 -4.29
C ASP A 158 -1.49 13.87 -4.67
N LEU A 159 -0.49 13.03 -4.39
CA LEU A 159 -0.57 11.60 -4.64
C LEU A 159 -1.64 10.93 -3.77
N LEU A 160 -1.73 11.27 -2.48
CA LEU A 160 -2.80 10.76 -1.61
C LEU A 160 -4.18 11.20 -2.11
N PHE A 161 -4.31 12.44 -2.58
CA PHE A 161 -5.56 12.93 -3.18
C PHE A 161 -5.92 12.17 -4.47
N ALA A 162 -4.95 11.94 -5.34
CA ALA A 162 -5.16 11.23 -6.60
C ALA A 162 -5.50 9.74 -6.37
N MET A 163 -4.77 9.06 -5.46
CA MET A 163 -5.08 7.69 -5.07
C MET A 163 -6.47 7.59 -4.43
N ARG A 164 -6.85 8.53 -3.56
CA ARG A 164 -8.21 8.58 -3.00
C ARG A 164 -9.25 8.69 -4.11
N ALA A 165 -9.03 9.57 -5.09
CA ALA A 165 -9.96 9.73 -6.21
C ALA A 165 -10.12 8.43 -7.01
N ASP A 166 -9.02 7.73 -7.31
CA ASP A 166 -9.08 6.44 -8.00
C ASP A 166 -9.82 5.37 -7.18
N LEU A 167 -9.61 5.33 -5.86
CA LEU A 167 -10.31 4.40 -4.97
C LEU A 167 -11.81 4.73 -4.81
N GLN A 168 -12.24 5.93 -5.21
CA GLN A 168 -13.64 6.35 -5.25
C GLN A 168 -14.33 6.03 -6.59
N ILE A 169 -13.58 5.67 -7.64
CA ILE A 169 -14.16 5.31 -8.94
C ILE A 169 -15.08 4.09 -8.77
N PRO A 170 -16.36 4.16 -9.17
CA PRO A 170 -17.31 3.06 -8.95
C PRO A 170 -16.87 1.71 -9.53
N ALA A 171 -16.19 1.73 -10.69
CA ALA A 171 -15.62 0.52 -11.28
C ALA A 171 -14.52 -0.10 -10.40
N ASN A 172 -13.58 0.71 -9.91
CA ASN A 172 -12.54 0.25 -8.99
C ASN A 172 -13.14 -0.29 -7.68
N VAL A 173 -14.14 0.40 -7.12
CA VAL A 173 -14.81 -0.07 -5.89
C VAL A 173 -15.43 -1.46 -6.10
N ARG A 174 -16.13 -1.68 -7.22
CA ARG A 174 -16.71 -2.99 -7.55
C ARG A 174 -15.62 -4.06 -7.72
N ALA A 175 -14.57 -3.76 -8.48
CA ALA A 175 -13.46 -4.69 -8.72
C ALA A 175 -12.74 -5.07 -7.41
N LEU A 176 -12.34 -4.08 -6.60
CA LEU A 176 -11.65 -4.32 -5.32
C LEU A 176 -12.52 -5.11 -4.33
N THR A 177 -13.83 -4.85 -4.30
CA THR A 177 -14.77 -5.63 -3.49
C THR A 177 -14.87 -7.08 -3.99
N GLY A 178 -14.96 -7.27 -5.31
CA GLY A 178 -14.95 -8.59 -5.93
C GLY A 178 -13.66 -9.38 -5.64
N PHE A 179 -12.50 -8.73 -5.74
CA PHE A 179 -11.21 -9.33 -5.42
C PHE A 179 -11.15 -9.76 -3.94
N GLN A 180 -11.57 -8.92 -3.00
CA GLN A 180 -11.61 -9.31 -1.58
C GLN A 180 -12.50 -10.54 -1.34
N GLN A 181 -13.68 -10.58 -1.96
CA GLN A 181 -14.58 -11.73 -1.86
C GLN A 181 -13.96 -13.01 -2.41
N GLN A 182 -13.25 -12.93 -3.55
CA GLN A 182 -12.53 -14.08 -4.10
C GLN A 182 -11.35 -14.51 -3.21
N ILE A 183 -10.59 -13.57 -2.66
CA ILE A 183 -9.49 -13.90 -1.73
C ILE A 183 -10.04 -14.63 -0.51
N ILE A 184 -11.14 -14.15 0.09
CA ILE A 184 -11.80 -14.82 1.22
C ILE A 184 -12.17 -16.26 0.85
N ALA A 185 -12.78 -16.46 -0.32
CA ALA A 185 -13.21 -17.77 -0.79
C ALA A 185 -12.03 -18.72 -1.08
N GLU A 186 -10.96 -18.23 -1.70
CA GLU A 186 -9.78 -19.04 -2.08
C GLU A 186 -8.84 -19.32 -0.90
N THR A 187 -8.86 -18.49 0.15
CA THR A 187 -7.99 -18.63 1.33
C THR A 187 -8.68 -19.26 2.54
N ASP A 188 -9.93 -19.68 2.40
CA ASP A 188 -10.77 -20.19 3.49
C ASP A 188 -10.83 -19.23 4.71
N GLY A 189 -11.06 -17.94 4.42
CA GLY A 189 -11.10 -16.90 5.45
C GLY A 189 -9.74 -16.52 6.06
N GLY A 190 -8.64 -16.84 5.36
CA GLY A 190 -7.29 -16.44 5.73
C GLY A 190 -7.04 -14.92 5.69
N PHE A 191 -5.77 -14.52 5.58
CA PHE A 191 -5.41 -13.10 5.50
C PHE A 191 -5.99 -12.46 4.22
N VAL A 192 -6.73 -11.35 4.39
CA VAL A 192 -7.29 -10.57 3.30
C VAL A 192 -6.69 -9.16 3.34
N PRO A 193 -5.91 -8.74 2.32
CA PRO A 193 -5.39 -7.39 2.27
C PRO A 193 -6.53 -6.35 2.18
N SER A 194 -6.25 -5.13 2.63
CA SER A 194 -7.17 -4.01 2.46
C SER A 194 -7.38 -3.70 0.98
N GLN A 195 -8.47 -3.02 0.63
CA GLN A 195 -8.69 -2.54 -0.74
C GLN A 195 -7.55 -1.65 -1.24
N LEU A 196 -7.00 -0.81 -0.34
CA LEU A 196 -5.83 0.02 -0.64
C LEU A 196 -4.61 -0.84 -0.99
N ARG A 197 -4.35 -1.90 -0.22
CA ARG A 197 -3.22 -2.79 -0.45
C ARG A 197 -3.41 -3.63 -1.72
N ILE A 198 -4.62 -4.11 -2.01
CA ILE A 198 -4.93 -4.81 -3.27
C ILE A 198 -4.68 -3.90 -4.47
N PHE A 199 -5.14 -2.65 -4.39
CA PHE A 199 -4.90 -1.64 -5.44
C PHE A 199 -3.40 -1.40 -5.64
N ASP A 200 -2.66 -1.21 -4.55
CA ASP A 200 -1.21 -1.01 -4.58
C ASP A 200 -0.45 -2.23 -5.14
N ILE A 201 -0.82 -3.46 -4.76
CA ILE A 201 -0.23 -4.69 -5.32
C ILE A 201 -0.45 -4.73 -6.84
N ALA A 202 -1.66 -4.44 -7.32
CA ALA A 202 -1.95 -4.43 -8.75
C ALA A 202 -1.06 -3.41 -9.50
N VAL A 203 -0.92 -2.20 -8.97
CA VAL A 203 -0.03 -1.16 -9.53
C VAL A 203 1.42 -1.63 -9.51
N TRP A 204 1.93 -2.04 -8.35
CA TRP A 204 3.32 -2.44 -8.17
C TRP A 204 3.71 -3.61 -9.09
N MET A 205 2.92 -4.69 -9.09
CA MET A 205 3.17 -5.87 -9.92
C MET A 205 3.10 -5.57 -11.42
N SER A 206 2.25 -4.61 -11.84
CA SER A 206 2.17 -4.18 -13.24
C SER A 206 3.44 -3.46 -13.74
N THR A 207 4.25 -2.95 -12.81
CA THR A 207 5.51 -2.25 -13.10
C THR A 207 6.74 -3.14 -12.91
N VAL A 208 6.73 -4.04 -11.93
CA VAL A 208 7.83 -4.97 -11.66
C VAL A 208 7.96 -6.01 -12.77
N GLY A 209 6.84 -6.48 -13.35
CA GLY A 209 6.84 -7.42 -14.47
C GLY A 209 7.31 -6.87 -15.83
N ARG A 210 7.72 -5.59 -15.89
CA ARG A 210 8.25 -4.94 -17.12
C ARG A 210 9.79 -4.85 -17.13
N ARG A 211 10.48 -5.50 -16.18
CA ARG A 211 11.94 -5.55 -16.10
C ARG A 211 12.47 -6.90 -16.51
#